data_AF-A0A821N2L9-F1
#
_entry.id   AF-A0A821N2L9-F1
#
_cell.length_a   1.000
_cell.length_b   1.000
_cell.length_c   1.000
_cell.angle_alpha   90.00
_cell.angle_beta   90.00
_cell.angle_gamma   90.00
#
_symmetry.space_group_name_H-M   'P 1'
#
loop_
_entity.id
_entity.type
_entity.pdbx_description
1 polymer ?
#
loop_
_entity_poly.entity_id
_entity_poly.type
_entity_poly.pdbx_seq_one_letter_code
_entity_poly.pdbx_strand_id
1 'polypeptide(L)'
;MNYLKLLIDPENMIAVSIIEKTEFLSFFYFRSMSVLLAPLMANTIDLKLARDDFHIAQLQYLIIDFLTFCIEHHTYHIRNFLQKKDLLRRVLVLLKSKHQYLQLSALRFLRKIIGLKDEQYNLIILRNNLFASIVDAYKANKRRYNLLNSAMIELFEFIRQENIKTLINYFVENFYSDFESITYVKTFHDLKLSYNTQRDKRERILSDRLRMIIIIL
;
A
#
# COMPACT_ATOMS: atom_id res chain seq x y z
N MET A 1 -18.49 8.73 -9.35
CA MET A 1 -17.41 9.49 -8.68
C MET A 1 -16.59 10.36 -9.63
N ASN A 2 -16.68 10.20 -10.96
CA ASN A 2 -15.85 10.95 -11.93
C ASN A 2 -16.02 12.47 -11.84
N TYR A 3 -17.23 12.98 -11.66
CA TYR A 3 -17.45 14.42 -11.45
C TYR A 3 -16.78 14.95 -10.20
N LEU A 4 -16.78 14.17 -9.10
CA LEU A 4 -16.08 14.57 -7.88
C LEU A 4 -14.58 14.64 -8.14
N LYS A 5 -13.98 13.61 -8.78
CA LYS A 5 -12.56 13.61 -9.17
C LYS A 5 -12.20 14.85 -10.00
N LEU A 6 -13.01 15.19 -11.00
CA LEU A 6 -12.82 16.38 -11.83
C LEU A 6 -12.76 17.68 -10.99
N LEU A 7 -13.66 17.81 -10.01
CA LEU A 7 -13.76 19.00 -9.15
C LEU A 7 -12.62 19.12 -8.14
N ILE A 8 -12.03 18.01 -7.70
CA ILE A 8 -10.96 18.00 -6.70
C ILE A 8 -9.56 17.86 -7.31
N ASP A 9 -9.46 17.73 -8.64
CA ASP A 9 -8.19 17.63 -9.34
C ASP A 9 -7.45 18.98 -9.38
N PRO A 10 -6.26 19.10 -8.77
CA PRO A 10 -5.46 20.33 -8.82
C PRO A 10 -5.05 20.75 -10.24
N GLU A 11 -5.00 19.80 -11.19
CA GLU A 11 -4.66 20.08 -12.59
C GLU A 11 -5.80 20.82 -13.30
N ASN A 12 -7.05 20.58 -12.93
CA ASN A 12 -8.22 21.26 -13.49
C ASN A 12 -8.43 22.68 -12.92
N MET A 13 -7.69 23.06 -11.87
CA MET A 13 -7.73 24.39 -11.26
C MET A 13 -6.78 25.35 -11.99
N ILE A 14 -6.98 25.57 -13.29
CA ILE A 14 -5.99 26.20 -14.19
C ILE A 14 -5.75 27.69 -13.87
N ALA A 15 -6.77 28.41 -13.40
CA ALA A 15 -6.69 29.84 -13.10
C ALA A 15 -6.40 30.17 -11.61
N VAL A 16 -5.95 29.18 -10.83
CA VAL A 16 -5.79 29.29 -9.38
C VAL A 16 -4.31 29.22 -8.99
N SER A 17 -3.88 30.07 -8.07
CA SER A 17 -2.48 30.05 -7.59
C SER A 17 -2.17 28.75 -6.84
N ILE A 18 -0.88 28.38 -6.76
CA ILE A 18 -0.44 27.18 -6.01
C ILE A 18 -0.87 27.24 -4.53
N ILE A 19 -0.90 28.45 -3.95
CA ILE A 19 -1.30 28.70 -2.57
C ILE A 19 -2.79 28.38 -2.38
N GLU A 20 -3.64 28.94 -3.24
CA GLU A 20 -5.09 28.70 -3.17
C GLU A 20 -5.45 27.22 -3.44
N LYS A 21 -4.74 26.54 -4.37
CA LYS A 21 -4.91 25.08 -4.55
C LYS A 21 -4.59 24.31 -3.28
N THR A 22 -3.49 24.69 -2.61
CA THR A 22 -3.04 24.10 -1.35
C THR A 22 -4.06 24.33 -0.23
N GLU A 23 -4.61 25.54 -0.11
CA GLU A 23 -5.63 25.87 0.88
C GLU A 23 -6.93 25.11 0.63
N PHE A 24 -7.38 25.06 -0.62
CA PHE A 24 -8.55 24.29 -1.01
C PHE A 24 -8.42 22.82 -0.64
N LEU A 25 -7.30 22.17 -1.01
CA LEU A 25 -7.06 20.76 -0.66
C LEU A 25 -7.02 20.57 0.85
N SER A 26 -6.36 21.48 1.58
CA SER A 26 -6.31 21.43 3.04
C SER A 26 -7.71 21.49 3.65
N PHE A 27 -8.56 22.39 3.16
CA PHE A 27 -9.97 22.49 3.59
C PHE A 27 -10.77 21.23 3.22
N PHE A 28 -10.61 20.71 2.00
CA PHE A 28 -11.27 19.49 1.54
C PHE A 28 -10.94 18.29 2.45
N TYR A 29 -9.66 18.09 2.76
CA TYR A 29 -9.24 17.00 3.66
C TYR A 29 -9.70 17.20 5.10
N PHE A 30 -9.76 18.45 5.56
CA PHE A 30 -10.22 18.78 6.90
C PHE A 30 -11.72 18.55 7.08
N ARG A 31 -12.54 18.96 6.10
CA ARG A 31 -14.01 19.01 6.25
C ARG A 31 -14.75 17.88 5.55
N SER A 32 -14.33 17.49 4.34
CA SER A 32 -15.15 16.69 3.43
C SER A 32 -14.70 15.23 3.36
N MET A 33 -13.38 14.98 3.45
CA MET A 33 -12.83 13.64 3.26
C MET A 33 -13.38 12.62 4.27
N SER A 34 -13.56 13.01 5.53
CA SER A 34 -14.11 12.13 6.57
C SER A 34 -15.54 11.68 6.27
N VAL A 35 -16.37 12.56 5.71
CA VAL A 35 -17.76 12.27 5.33
C VAL A 35 -17.78 11.28 4.16
N LEU A 36 -16.95 11.50 3.15
CA LEU A 36 -16.84 10.62 1.98
C LEU A 36 -16.37 9.21 2.35
N LEU A 37 -15.51 9.09 3.37
CA LEU A 37 -14.99 7.81 3.86
C LEU A 37 -15.86 7.14 4.92
N ALA A 38 -16.88 7.83 5.46
CA ALA A 38 -17.69 7.28 6.55
C ALA A 38 -18.28 5.89 6.24
N PRO A 39 -18.80 5.60 5.03
CA PRO A 39 -19.29 4.26 4.70
C PRO A 39 -18.20 3.18 4.70
N LEU A 40 -16.98 3.50 4.26
CA LEU A 40 -15.83 2.60 4.32
C LEU A 40 -15.43 2.33 5.77
N MET A 41 -15.30 3.38 6.58
CA MET A 41 -14.89 3.27 7.98
C MET A 41 -15.92 2.50 8.80
N ALA A 42 -17.21 2.70 8.56
CA ALA A 42 -18.27 1.97 9.24
C ALA A 42 -18.29 0.47 8.85
N ASN A 43 -18.10 0.15 7.57
CA ASN A 43 -18.14 -1.23 7.09
C ASN A 43 -16.88 -2.05 7.45
N THR A 44 -15.83 -1.38 7.92
CA THR A 44 -14.54 -2.00 8.25
C THR A 44 -14.14 -1.77 9.71
N ILE A 45 -15.11 -1.45 10.56
CA ILE A 45 -14.91 -1.22 12.01
C ILE A 45 -14.26 -2.45 12.67
N ASP A 46 -13.40 -2.19 13.66
CA ASP A 46 -12.58 -3.22 14.34
C ASP A 46 -11.81 -4.19 13.43
N LEU A 47 -11.50 -3.75 12.21
CA LEU A 47 -10.79 -4.51 11.18
C LEU A 47 -11.56 -5.76 10.73
N LYS A 48 -12.89 -5.69 10.80
CA LYS A 48 -13.84 -6.71 10.37
C LYS A 48 -14.74 -6.16 9.28
N LEU A 49 -15.04 -7.01 8.30
CA LEU A 49 -15.98 -6.68 7.24
C LEU A 49 -17.40 -6.88 7.78
N ALA A 50 -18.15 -5.80 7.97
CA ALA A 50 -19.48 -5.86 8.58
C ALA A 50 -20.53 -6.39 7.59
N ARG A 51 -20.52 -5.88 6.35
CA ARG A 51 -21.50 -6.23 5.32
C ARG A 51 -20.85 -6.33 3.95
N ASP A 52 -21.30 -7.32 3.17
CA ASP A 52 -20.67 -7.70 1.90
C ASP A 52 -21.69 -8.17 0.84
N ASP A 53 -22.82 -7.47 0.74
CA ASP A 53 -23.68 -7.59 -0.44
C ASP A 53 -23.17 -6.73 -1.59
N PHE A 54 -23.76 -6.92 -2.77
CA PHE A 54 -23.34 -6.27 -4.00
C PHE A 54 -23.37 -4.73 -3.91
N HIS A 55 -24.39 -4.14 -3.28
CA HIS A 55 -24.53 -2.69 -3.20
C HIS A 55 -23.45 -2.08 -2.30
N ILE A 56 -23.21 -2.70 -1.14
CA ILE A 56 -22.14 -2.26 -0.24
C ILE A 56 -20.78 -2.44 -0.92
N ALA A 57 -20.52 -3.59 -1.56
CA ALA A 57 -19.25 -3.84 -2.23
C ALA A 57 -18.99 -2.84 -3.37
N GLN A 58 -20.03 -2.48 -4.15
CA GLN A 58 -19.93 -1.46 -5.19
C GLN A 58 -19.63 -0.08 -4.61
N LEU A 59 -20.27 0.32 -3.50
CA LEU A 59 -19.97 1.57 -2.82
C LEU A 59 -18.52 1.61 -2.29
N GLN A 60 -18.07 0.52 -1.67
CA GLN A 60 -16.68 0.40 -1.20
C GLN A 60 -15.68 0.52 -2.36
N TYR A 61 -15.97 -0.12 -3.49
CA TYR A 61 -15.16 -0.02 -4.70
C TYR A 61 -15.05 1.43 -5.20
N LEU A 62 -16.17 2.16 -5.27
CA LEU A 62 -16.19 3.56 -5.69
C LEU A 62 -15.38 4.47 -4.76
N ILE A 63 -15.43 4.21 -3.45
CA ILE A 63 -14.63 4.94 -2.45
C ILE A 63 -13.14 4.64 -2.63
N ILE A 64 -12.74 3.39 -2.86
CA ILE A 64 -11.34 3.02 -3.12
C ILE A 64 -10.84 3.63 -4.42
N ASP A 65 -11.65 3.61 -5.49
CA ASP A 65 -11.32 4.23 -6.77
C ASP A 65 -11.11 5.75 -6.63
N PHE A 66 -11.92 6.40 -5.81
CA PHE A 66 -11.73 7.81 -5.45
C PHE A 66 -10.47 8.05 -4.61
N LEU A 67 -10.22 7.20 -3.61
CA LEU A 67 -9.00 7.26 -2.80
C LEU A 67 -7.74 7.07 -3.65
N THR A 68 -7.79 6.17 -4.63
CA THR A 68 -6.67 5.91 -5.55
C THR A 68 -6.32 7.17 -6.33
N PHE A 69 -7.33 7.86 -6.86
CA PHE A 69 -7.14 9.16 -7.50
C PHE A 69 -6.51 10.18 -6.54
N CYS A 70 -7.02 10.31 -5.31
CA CYS A 70 -6.44 11.22 -4.33
C CYS A 70 -4.96 10.91 -4.04
N ILE A 71 -4.56 9.64 -4.01
CA ILE A 71 -3.17 9.21 -3.82
C ILE A 71 -2.27 9.68 -4.97
N GLU A 72 -2.77 9.61 -6.20
CA GLU A 72 -2.02 9.97 -7.40
C GLU A 72 -1.89 11.50 -7.55
N HIS A 73 -2.91 12.27 -7.19
CA HIS A 73 -3.00 13.69 -7.53
C HIS A 73 -2.80 14.67 -6.37
N HIS A 74 -3.04 14.26 -5.11
CA HIS A 74 -3.08 15.22 -3.97
C HIS A 74 -1.79 15.26 -3.14
N THR A 75 -0.71 14.66 -3.65
CA THR A 75 0.67 14.74 -3.12
C THR A 75 0.77 14.63 -1.59
N TYR A 76 1.16 15.68 -0.87
CA TYR A 76 1.39 15.65 0.57
C TYR A 76 0.10 15.74 1.39
N HIS A 77 -1.00 16.26 0.84
CA HIS A 77 -2.26 16.40 1.57
C HIS A 77 -2.86 15.04 1.94
N ILE A 78 -2.91 14.13 0.96
CA ILE A 78 -3.36 12.75 1.20
C ILE A 78 -2.40 12.00 2.13
N ARG A 79 -1.09 12.23 2.01
CA ARG A 79 -0.08 11.62 2.88
C ARG A 79 -0.30 12.00 4.35
N ASN A 80 -0.49 13.29 4.62
CA ASN A 80 -0.79 13.80 5.98
C ASN A 80 -2.11 13.25 6.52
N PHE A 81 -3.11 13.08 5.66
CA PHE A 81 -4.37 12.47 6.03
C PHE A 81 -4.21 10.99 6.42
N LEU A 82 -3.47 10.22 5.62
CA LEU A 82 -3.21 8.80 5.87
C LEU A 82 -2.41 8.56 7.17
N GLN A 83 -1.47 9.43 7.51
CA GLN A 83 -0.69 9.29 8.75
C GLN A 83 -1.55 9.34 10.03
N LYS A 84 -2.67 10.07 10.00
CA LYS A 84 -3.53 10.32 11.17
C LYS A 84 -4.67 9.32 11.31
N LYS A 85 -4.90 8.48 10.30
CA LYS A 85 -6.10 7.65 10.21
C LYS A 85 -5.71 6.21 9.94
N ASP A 86 -6.51 5.30 10.47
CA ASP A 86 -6.31 3.87 10.25
C ASP A 86 -6.73 3.39 8.84
N LEU A 87 -6.74 4.30 7.87
CA LEU A 87 -7.42 4.12 6.59
C LEU A 87 -6.84 2.95 5.78
N LEU A 88 -5.52 2.82 5.73
CA LEU A 88 -4.90 1.78 4.91
C LEU A 88 -5.23 0.37 5.44
N ARG A 89 -5.19 0.16 6.76
CA ARG A 89 -5.62 -1.11 7.36
C ARG A 89 -7.09 -1.38 7.07
N ARG A 90 -7.95 -0.36 7.20
CA ARG A 90 -9.38 -0.43 6.90
C ARG A 90 -9.64 -0.84 5.45
N VAL A 91 -8.93 -0.26 4.47
CA VAL A 91 -9.05 -0.67 3.05
C VAL A 91 -8.64 -2.13 2.86
N LEU A 92 -7.57 -2.60 3.51
CA LEU A 92 -7.10 -3.98 3.34
C LEU A 92 -8.01 -5.03 3.98
N VAL A 93 -8.91 -4.66 4.90
CA VAL A 93 -9.99 -5.55 5.37
C VAL A 93 -10.83 -6.07 4.20
N LEU A 94 -10.99 -5.27 3.15
CA LEU A 94 -11.82 -5.59 1.98
C LEU A 94 -11.27 -6.74 1.13
N LEU A 95 -10.02 -7.17 1.36
CA LEU A 95 -9.49 -8.43 0.80
C LEU A 95 -10.28 -9.66 1.28
N LYS A 96 -11.04 -9.55 2.37
CA LYS A 96 -11.93 -10.59 2.90
C LYS A 96 -13.30 -10.63 2.20
N SER A 97 -13.59 -9.71 1.28
CA SER A 97 -14.85 -9.69 0.53
C SER A 97 -14.99 -10.94 -0.35
N LYS A 98 -16.22 -11.41 -0.54
CA LYS A 98 -16.56 -12.46 -1.51
C LYS A 98 -16.52 -11.95 -2.96
N HIS A 99 -16.51 -10.63 -3.16
CA HIS A 99 -16.52 -10.00 -4.47
C HIS A 99 -15.10 -9.75 -4.95
N GLN A 100 -14.66 -10.52 -5.95
CA GLN A 100 -13.28 -10.49 -6.41
C GLN A 100 -12.82 -9.12 -6.94
N TYR A 101 -13.71 -8.36 -7.60
CA TYR A 101 -13.38 -7.01 -8.10
C TYR A 101 -13.03 -6.04 -6.96
N LEU A 102 -13.66 -6.20 -5.79
CA LEU A 102 -13.39 -5.38 -4.62
C LEU A 102 -12.06 -5.75 -3.99
N GLN A 103 -11.77 -7.05 -3.86
CA GLN A 103 -10.47 -7.54 -3.38
C GLN A 103 -9.33 -7.01 -4.26
N LEU A 104 -9.48 -7.12 -5.59
CA LEU A 104 -8.51 -6.62 -6.56
C LEU A 104 -8.36 -5.10 -6.50
N SER A 105 -9.44 -4.35 -6.24
CA SER A 105 -9.38 -2.89 -6.08
C SER A 105 -8.59 -2.48 -4.83
N ALA A 106 -8.83 -3.13 -3.69
CA ALA A 106 -8.05 -2.89 -2.47
C ALA A 106 -6.56 -3.20 -2.65
N LEU A 107 -6.23 -4.30 -3.34
CA LEU A 107 -4.85 -4.66 -3.65
C LEU A 107 -4.20 -3.65 -4.62
N ARG A 108 -4.93 -3.24 -5.67
CA ARG A 108 -4.46 -2.22 -6.63
C ARG A 108 -4.22 -0.88 -5.96
N PHE A 109 -5.05 -0.49 -4.99
CA PHE A 109 -4.85 0.72 -4.21
C PHE A 109 -3.53 0.69 -3.44
N LEU A 110 -3.21 -0.41 -2.74
CA LEU A 110 -1.90 -0.57 -2.09
C LEU A 110 -0.74 -0.56 -3.10
N ARG A 111 -0.91 -1.24 -4.23
CA ARG A 111 0.06 -1.28 -5.32
C ARG A 111 0.37 0.11 -5.89
N LYS A 112 -0.63 0.99 -5.98
CA LYS A 112 -0.47 2.39 -6.40
C LYS A 112 0.33 3.21 -5.39
N ILE A 113 0.04 3.06 -4.09
CA ILE A 113 0.81 3.71 -3.01
C ILE A 113 2.29 3.30 -3.09
N ILE A 114 2.57 2.00 -3.20
CA ILE A 114 3.94 1.49 -3.33
C ILE A 114 4.61 1.98 -4.62
N GLY A 115 3.83 2.12 -5.70
CA GLY A 115 4.28 2.64 -6.98
C GLY A 115 4.75 4.10 -6.96
N LEU A 116 4.35 4.89 -5.94
CA LEU A 116 4.87 6.24 -5.74
C LEU A 116 6.33 6.25 -5.27
N LYS A 117 6.86 5.12 -4.78
CA LYS A 117 8.24 4.94 -4.32
C LYS A 117 8.68 5.99 -3.27
N ASP A 118 7.72 6.48 -2.48
CA ASP A 118 7.96 7.44 -1.40
C ASP A 118 8.22 6.69 -0.08
N GLU A 119 9.36 6.98 0.53
CA GLU A 119 9.79 6.31 1.76
C GLU A 119 8.84 6.55 2.94
N GLN A 120 8.15 7.69 2.99
CA GLN A 120 7.14 7.93 4.03
C GLN A 120 5.97 6.96 3.91
N TYR A 121 5.56 6.57 2.69
CA TYR A 121 4.55 5.53 2.53
C TYR A 121 5.07 4.15 2.92
N ASN A 122 6.33 3.84 2.60
CA ASN A 122 6.96 2.60 3.04
C ASN A 122 6.94 2.47 4.57
N LEU A 123 7.28 3.54 5.30
CA LEU A 123 7.24 3.56 6.77
C LEU A 123 5.82 3.39 7.32
N ILE A 124 4.80 3.94 6.67
CA ILE A 124 3.39 3.74 7.04
C ILE A 124 2.99 2.27 6.82
N ILE A 125 3.41 1.66 5.72
CA ILE A 125 3.17 0.24 5.40
C ILE A 125 3.76 -0.66 6.50
N LEU A 126 5.01 -0.40 6.90
CA LEU A 126 5.72 -1.12 7.94
C LEU A 126 5.05 -0.96 9.31
N ARG A 127 4.84 0.29 9.75
CA ARG A 127 4.27 0.61 11.07
C ARG A 127 2.88 -0.01 11.27
N ASN A 128 2.08 -0.08 10.20
CA ASN A 128 0.74 -0.63 10.26
C ASN A 128 0.67 -2.11 9.90
N ASN A 129 1.80 -2.77 9.65
CA ASN A 129 1.88 -4.18 9.29
C ASN A 129 0.94 -4.56 8.13
N LEU A 130 0.95 -3.75 7.06
CA LEU A 130 -0.04 -3.90 5.98
C LEU A 130 0.14 -5.18 5.17
N PHE A 131 1.36 -5.72 5.09
CA PHE A 131 1.61 -6.98 4.40
C PHE A 131 0.94 -8.18 5.09
N ALA A 132 0.73 -8.15 6.41
CA ALA A 132 0.01 -9.22 7.08
C ALA A 132 -1.38 -9.48 6.47
N SER A 133 -2.11 -8.42 6.12
CA SER A 133 -3.43 -8.58 5.47
C SER A 133 -3.33 -9.23 4.08
N ILE A 134 -2.25 -8.96 3.34
CA ILE A 134 -2.01 -9.61 2.04
C ILE A 134 -1.67 -11.09 2.23
N VAL A 135 -0.79 -11.38 3.18
CA VAL A 135 -0.33 -12.74 3.48
C VAL A 135 -1.49 -13.60 4.00
N ASP A 136 -2.31 -13.07 4.89
CA ASP A 136 -3.51 -13.75 5.39
C ASP A 136 -4.50 -14.05 4.26
N ALA A 137 -4.73 -13.08 3.38
CA ALA A 137 -5.59 -13.27 2.21
C ALA A 137 -5.01 -14.31 1.25
N TYR A 138 -3.69 -14.32 1.03
CA TYR A 138 -3.01 -15.34 0.22
C TYR A 138 -3.17 -16.74 0.85
N LYS A 139 -2.94 -16.87 2.17
CA LYS A 139 -3.13 -18.12 2.93
C LYS A 139 -4.55 -18.66 2.81
N ALA A 140 -5.55 -17.80 2.93
CA ALA A 140 -6.96 -18.16 2.78
C ALA A 140 -7.30 -18.63 1.35
N ASN A 141 -6.56 -18.18 0.34
CA ASN A 141 -6.76 -18.51 -1.08
C ASN A 141 -5.84 -19.64 -1.61
N LYS A 142 -5.05 -20.31 -0.75
CA LYS A 142 -3.99 -21.28 -1.14
C LYS A 142 -4.41 -22.41 -2.10
N ARG A 143 -5.71 -22.72 -2.22
CA ARG A 143 -6.22 -23.80 -3.09
C ARG A 143 -6.70 -23.33 -4.47
N ARG A 144 -6.69 -22.03 -4.76
CA ARG A 144 -7.25 -21.46 -6.00
C ARG A 144 -6.21 -20.58 -6.68
N TYR A 145 -5.46 -21.12 -7.63
CA TYR A 145 -4.62 -20.33 -8.54
C TYR A 145 -5.50 -19.39 -9.37
N ASN A 146 -5.85 -18.22 -8.82
CA ASN A 146 -6.79 -17.28 -9.41
C ASN A 146 -6.12 -15.91 -9.61
N LEU A 147 -6.85 -15.01 -10.27
CA LEU A 147 -6.38 -13.66 -10.58
C LEU A 147 -5.93 -12.87 -9.33
N LEU A 148 -6.54 -13.11 -8.17
CA LEU A 148 -6.13 -12.45 -6.92
C LEU A 148 -4.75 -12.92 -6.48
N ASN A 149 -4.48 -14.23 -6.51
CA ASN A 149 -3.16 -14.78 -6.19
C ASN A 149 -2.09 -14.25 -7.15
N SER A 150 -2.39 -14.18 -8.45
CA SER A 150 -1.47 -13.61 -9.44
C SER A 150 -1.19 -12.13 -9.18
N ALA A 151 -2.21 -11.35 -8.80
CA ALA A 151 -2.04 -9.94 -8.46
C ALA A 151 -1.24 -9.74 -7.16
N MET A 152 -1.39 -10.63 -6.16
CA MET A 152 -0.58 -10.58 -4.94
C MET A 152 0.90 -10.90 -5.23
N ILE A 153 1.16 -11.88 -6.10
CA ILE A 153 2.54 -12.16 -6.55
C ILE A 153 3.09 -10.98 -7.34
N GLU A 154 2.32 -10.38 -8.24
CA GLU A 154 2.75 -9.18 -8.99
C GLU A 154 3.14 -8.04 -8.06
N LEU A 155 2.41 -7.82 -6.95
CA LEU A 155 2.76 -6.80 -5.97
C LEU A 155 4.18 -6.99 -5.42
N PHE A 156 4.51 -8.21 -5.01
CA PHE A 156 5.83 -8.55 -4.46
C PHE A 156 6.92 -8.56 -5.54
N GLU A 157 6.57 -8.99 -6.75
CA GLU A 157 7.44 -8.92 -7.92
C GLU A 157 7.78 -7.47 -8.28
N PHE A 158 6.81 -6.56 -8.22
CA PHE A 158 7.05 -5.13 -8.42
C PHE A 158 7.98 -4.55 -7.36
N ILE A 159 7.75 -4.85 -6.08
CA ILE A 159 8.62 -4.43 -4.98
C ILE A 159 10.07 -4.85 -5.23
N ARG A 160 10.26 -6.09 -5.74
CA ARG A 160 11.56 -6.65 -6.10
C ARG A 160 12.19 -5.91 -7.29
N GLN A 161 11.45 -5.78 -8.39
CA GLN A 161 11.93 -5.17 -9.64
C GLN A 161 12.32 -3.71 -9.44
N GLU A 162 11.54 -2.98 -8.66
CA GLU A 162 11.81 -1.58 -8.31
C GLU A 162 12.82 -1.43 -7.17
N ASN A 163 13.34 -2.55 -6.65
CA ASN A 163 14.34 -2.59 -5.61
C ASN A 163 13.98 -1.73 -4.39
N ILE A 164 12.73 -1.81 -3.92
CA ILE A 164 12.23 -1.04 -2.78
C ILE A 164 12.74 -1.69 -1.49
N LYS A 165 14.00 -1.43 -1.16
CA LYS A 165 14.79 -2.10 -0.11
C LYS A 165 14.07 -2.20 1.23
N THR A 166 13.45 -1.11 1.68
CA THR A 166 12.69 -1.06 2.95
C THR A 166 11.59 -2.12 2.99
N LEU A 167 10.83 -2.25 1.90
CA LEU A 167 9.74 -3.23 1.79
C LEU A 167 10.26 -4.66 1.57
N ILE A 168 11.35 -4.83 0.80
CA ILE A 168 12.00 -6.13 0.61
C ILE A 168 12.46 -6.69 1.96
N ASN A 169 13.21 -5.90 2.73
CA ASN A 169 13.72 -6.30 4.04
C ASN A 169 12.58 -6.67 4.97
N TYR A 170 11.57 -5.80 5.06
CA TYR A 170 10.42 -6.04 5.91
C TYR A 170 9.67 -7.32 5.53
N PHE A 171 9.41 -7.55 4.25
CA PHE A 171 8.76 -8.77 3.78
C PHE A 171 9.58 -10.00 4.15
N VAL A 172 10.88 -9.99 3.85
CA VAL A 172 11.73 -11.16 4.04
C VAL A 172 11.89 -11.54 5.51
N GLU A 173 12.01 -10.54 6.39
CA GLU A 173 12.21 -10.75 7.82
C GLU A 173 10.94 -11.26 8.54
N ASN A 174 9.76 -10.88 8.05
CA ASN A 174 8.50 -11.12 8.76
C ASN A 174 7.59 -12.17 8.12
N PHE A 175 7.71 -12.42 6.81
CA PHE A 175 6.72 -13.20 6.06
C PHE A 175 7.31 -14.28 5.15
N TYR A 176 8.63 -14.27 4.85
CA TYR A 176 9.20 -15.17 3.85
C TYR A 176 8.95 -16.67 4.13
N SER A 177 8.96 -17.08 5.40
CA SER A 177 8.71 -18.47 5.80
C SER A 177 7.36 -19.00 5.31
N ASP A 178 6.34 -18.15 5.20
CA ASP A 178 5.02 -18.53 4.69
C ASP A 178 5.01 -18.81 3.17
N PHE A 179 6.06 -18.35 2.47
CA PHE A 179 6.19 -18.39 1.02
C PHE A 179 7.37 -19.25 0.54
N GLU A 180 8.21 -19.78 1.43
CA GLU A 180 9.40 -20.57 1.10
C GLU A 180 9.05 -21.81 0.26
N SER A 181 7.92 -22.46 0.55
CA SER A 181 7.47 -23.65 -0.17
C SER A 181 6.88 -23.36 -1.56
N ILE A 182 6.78 -22.08 -1.96
CA ILE A 182 6.19 -21.68 -3.25
C ILE A 182 7.28 -21.69 -4.32
N THR A 183 7.31 -22.76 -5.12
CA THR A 183 8.35 -22.99 -6.13
C THR A 183 7.87 -22.74 -7.57
N TYR A 184 6.56 -22.59 -7.79
CA TYR A 184 6.00 -22.37 -9.13
C TYR A 184 6.25 -20.95 -9.67
N VAL A 185 6.71 -20.02 -8.83
CA VAL A 185 7.20 -18.70 -9.22
C VAL A 185 8.56 -18.43 -8.56
N LYS A 186 9.43 -17.67 -9.24
CA LYS A 186 10.74 -17.30 -8.71
C LYS A 186 10.73 -16.08 -7.79
N THR A 187 9.64 -15.29 -7.81
CA THR A 187 9.50 -14.00 -7.12
C THR A 187 9.98 -14.01 -5.67
N PHE A 188 9.54 -14.97 -4.85
CA PHE A 188 9.88 -15.00 -3.43
C PHE A 188 11.34 -15.41 -3.18
N HIS A 189 11.84 -16.39 -3.94
CA HIS A 189 13.26 -16.75 -3.92
C HIS A 189 14.14 -15.56 -4.31
N ASP A 190 13.79 -14.85 -5.38
CA ASP A 190 14.57 -13.71 -5.88
C ASP A 190 14.49 -12.50 -4.93
N LEU A 191 13.38 -12.33 -4.20
CA LEU A 191 13.28 -11.38 -3.08
C LEU A 191 14.25 -11.73 -1.96
N LYS A 192 14.34 -13.02 -1.56
CA LYS A 192 15.28 -13.46 -0.54
C LYS A 192 16.73 -13.26 -0.96
N LEU A 193 17.06 -13.54 -2.22
CA LEU A 193 18.38 -13.28 -2.79
C LEU A 193 18.72 -11.78 -2.77
N SER A 194 17.75 -10.93 -3.13
CA SER A 194 17.89 -9.47 -3.10
C SER A 194 18.16 -8.97 -1.67
N TYR A 195 17.46 -9.50 -0.68
CA TYR A 195 17.69 -9.22 0.74
C TYR A 195 19.11 -9.61 1.20
N ASN A 196 19.51 -10.86 0.94
CA ASN A 196 20.84 -11.36 1.35
C ASN A 196 21.96 -10.51 0.73
N THR A 197 21.85 -10.21 -0.57
CA THR A 197 22.82 -9.36 -1.28
C THR A 197 22.94 -7.97 -0.66
N GLN A 198 21.83 -7.38 -0.22
CA GLN A 198 21.84 -6.07 0.45
C GLN A 198 22.47 -6.14 1.84
N ARG A 199 22.19 -7.20 2.58
CA ARG A 199 22.75 -7.44 3.92
C ARG A 199 24.26 -7.63 3.86
N ASP A 200 24.76 -8.48 2.97
CA ASP A 200 26.19 -8.73 2.78
C ASP A 200 26.95 -7.44 2.42
N LYS A 201 26.36 -6.62 1.54
CA LYS A 201 26.93 -5.31 1.18
C LYS A 201 27.02 -4.39 2.41
N ARG A 202 26.00 -4.35 3.25
CA ARG A 202 25.98 -3.52 4.47
C ARG A 202 27.02 -3.98 5.48
N GLU A 203 27.15 -5.29 5.68
CA GLU A 203 28.13 -5.90 6.59
C GLU A 203 29.57 -5.63 6.13
N ARG A 204 29.86 -5.72 4.83
CA ARG A 204 31.16 -5.36 4.26
C ARG A 204 31.51 -3.90 4.50
N ILE A 205 30.59 -2.97 4.21
CA ILE A 205 30.80 -1.53 4.44
C ILE A 205 31.08 -1.23 5.92
N LEU A 206 30.36 -1.89 6.84
CA LEU A 206 30.57 -1.74 8.27
C LEU A 206 31.95 -2.27 8.69
N SER A 207 32.34 -3.44 8.21
CA SER A 207 33.67 -4.02 8.44
C SER A 207 34.78 -3.09 7.94
N ASP A 208 34.66 -2.53 6.74
CA ASP A 208 35.67 -1.65 6.16
C ASP A 208 35.79 -0.33 6.94
N ARG A 209 34.67 0.23 7.41
CA ARG A 209 34.68 1.41 8.28
C ARG A 209 35.35 1.14 9.63
N LEU A 210 35.06 0.01 10.25
CA LEU A 210 35.69 -0.38 11.51
C LEU A 210 37.20 -0.58 11.33
N ARG A 211 37.63 -1.21 10.23
CA ARG A 211 39.05 -1.34 9.89
C ARG A 211 39.73 0.01 9.71
N MET A 212 39.08 0.98 9.05
CA MET A 212 39.63 2.33 8.93
C MET A 212 39.78 3.04 10.28
N ILE A 213 38.80 2.91 11.18
CA ILE A 213 38.88 3.53 12.52
C ILE A 213 40.04 2.95 13.32
N ILE A 214 40.26 1.62 13.25
CA ILE A 214 41.37 0.94 13.93
C ILE A 214 42.74 1.36 13.37
N ILE A 215 42.85 1.72 12.09
CA ILE A 215 44.12 2.16 11.47
C ILE A 215 44.47 3.62 11.86
N ILE A 216 43.48 4.42 12.27
CA ILE A 216 43.65 5.84 12.60
C ILE A 216 43.92 6.07 14.11
N LEU A 217 43.65 5.07 14.95
CA LEU A 217 43.92 5.06 16.39
C LEU A 217 45.24 4.37 16.71
#